data_AF-A0A3M1LCX7-F1
#
_entry.id   AF-A0A3M1LCX7-F1
#
_cell.length_a   1.000
_cell.length_b   1.000
_cell.length_c   1.000
_cell.angle_alpha   90.00
_cell.angle_beta   90.00
_cell.angle_gamma   90.00
#
_symmetry.space_group_name_H-M   'P 1'
#
loop_
_entity.id
_entity.type
_entity.pdbx_description
1 polymer ?
#
loop_
_entity_poly.entity_id
_entity_poly.type
_entity_poly.pdbx_seq_one_letter_code
_entity_poly.pdbx_strand_id
1 'polypeptide(L)' 'MPQPQIGLLIKQLRSAMNLTQEEFAHLCGVVFSTVNCWEKGHTQPSPMALKLIALQLKSIGKPGEELLETYHNN' A
#
# COMPACT_ATOMS: atom_id res chain seq x y z
N MET A 1 -8.69 -4.71 7.35
CA MET A 1 -7.80 -5.51 6.49
C MET A 1 -6.48 -5.74 7.21
N PRO A 2 -6.21 -6.96 7.71
CA PRO A 2 -4.95 -7.30 8.36
C PRO A 2 -3.88 -7.77 7.36
N GLN A 3 -2.68 -8.08 7.86
CA GLN A 3 -1.68 -8.84 7.10
C GLN A 3 -2.13 -10.29 6.87
N PRO A 4 -1.77 -10.92 5.74
CA PRO A 4 -0.92 -10.40 4.66
C PRO A 4 -1.64 -9.52 3.62
N GLN A 5 -2.98 -9.40 3.67
CA GLN A 5 -3.78 -8.75 2.64
C GLN A 5 -3.37 -7.30 2.40
N ILE A 6 -3.17 -6.53 3.47
CA ILE A 6 -2.75 -5.12 3.36
C ILE A 6 -1.37 -4.99 2.72
N GLY A 7 -0.43 -5.91 3.02
CA GLY A 7 0.89 -5.95 2.41
C GLY A 7 0.86 -6.23 0.91
N LEU A 8 -0.01 -7.15 0.50
CA LEU A 8 -0.23 -7.47 -0.92
C LEU A 8 -0.87 -6.31 -1.66
N LEU A 9 -1.88 -5.65 -1.07
CA LEU A 9 -2.50 -4.43 -1.61
C LEU A 9 -1.44 -3.34 -1.82
N ILE A 10 -0.61 -3.07 -0.82
CA ILE A 10 0.47 -2.06 -0.91
C ILE A 10 1.43 -2.37 -2.06
N LYS A 11 1.84 -3.64 -2.19
CA LYS A 11 2.72 -4.07 -3.27
C LYS A 11 2.10 -3.86 -4.64
N GLN A 12 0.82 -4.22 -4.82
CA GLN A 12 0.12 -4.04 -6.09
C GLN A 12 -0.11 -2.57 -6.44
N LEU A 13 -0.52 -1.76 -5.46
CA LEU A 13 -0.65 -0.31 -5.61
C LEU A 13 0.68 0.32 -6.06
N ARG A 14 1.77 -0.01 -5.36
CA ARG A 14 3.11 0.47 -5.72
C ARG A 14 3.50 0.08 -7.15
N SER A 15 3.27 -1.19 -7.52
CA SER A 15 3.53 -1.67 -8.88
C SER A 15 2.68 -0.97 -9.93
N ALA A 16 1.40 -0.68 -9.65
CA ALA A 16 0.51 0.06 -10.55
C ALA A 16 0.98 1.51 -10.77
N MET A 17 1.64 2.10 -9.78
CA MET A 17 2.28 3.42 -9.89
C MET A 17 3.68 3.38 -10.51
N ASN A 18 4.18 2.18 -10.85
CA ASN A 18 5.53 1.95 -11.35
C ASN A 18 6.64 2.51 -10.43
N LEU A 19 6.44 2.38 -9.12
CA LEU A 19 7.38 2.88 -8.10
C LEU A 19 8.22 1.74 -7.49
N THR A 20 9.45 2.07 -7.13
CA THR A 20 10.26 1.27 -6.22
C THR A 20 9.74 1.37 -4.78
N GLN A 21 10.15 0.45 -3.91
CA GLN A 21 9.79 0.53 -2.49
C GLN A 21 10.33 1.80 -1.83
N GLU A 22 11.47 2.33 -2.27
CA GLU A 22 12.06 3.57 -1.77
C GLU A 22 11.22 4.79 -2.17
N GLU A 23 10.83 4.89 -3.44
CA GLU A 23 9.96 5.98 -3.92
C GLU A 23 8.59 5.95 -3.25
N PHE A 24 8.01 4.75 -3.09
CA PHE A 24 6.75 4.60 -2.37
C PHE A 24 6.87 4.97 -0.89
N ALA A 25 8.00 4.65 -0.26
CA ALA A 25 8.28 5.02 1.11
C ALA A 25 8.37 6.54 1.27
N HIS A 26 9.08 7.24 0.36
CA HIS A 26 9.12 8.70 0.32
C HIS A 26 7.73 9.31 0.16
N LEU A 27 6.91 8.75 -0.74
CA LEU A 27 5.52 9.19 -0.95
C LEU A 27 4.64 9.02 0.31
N CYS A 28 4.90 7.96 1.09
CA CYS A 28 4.20 7.69 2.35
C CYS A 28 4.86 8.33 3.58
N GLY A 29 5.95 9.09 3.42
CA GLY A 29 6.67 9.73 4.53
C GLY A 29 7.30 8.73 5.51
N VAL A 30 7.69 7.55 5.04
CA VAL A 30 8.34 6.50 5.84
C VAL A 30 9.65 6.07 5.21
N VAL A 31 10.44 5.29 5.94
CA VAL A 31 11.67 4.68 5.40
C VAL A 31 11.36 3.41 4.61
N PHE A 32 12.23 3.08 3.65
CA PHE A 32 12.14 1.88 2.80
C PHE A 32 11.88 0.59 3.59
N SER A 33 12.60 0.38 4.70
CA SER A 33 12.49 -0.85 5.49
C SER A 33 11.08 -1.06 6.03
N THR A 34 10.35 0.01 6.31
CA THR A 34 8.95 -0.03 6.74
C THR A 34 8.05 -0.58 5.64
N VAL A 35 8.17 -0.07 4.41
CA VAL A 35 7.41 -0.57 3.25
C VAL A 35 7.76 -2.03 2.95
N ASN A 36 9.05 -2.39 2.98
CA ASN A 36 9.48 -3.78 2.82
C ASN A 36 8.87 -4.72 3.88
N CYS A 37 8.78 -4.28 5.15
CA CYS A 37 8.12 -5.04 6.21
C CYS A 37 6.60 -5.16 6.01
N TRP A 38 5.94 -4.11 5.48
CA TRP A 38 4.52 -4.19 5.13
C TRP A 38 4.28 -5.18 4.00
N GLU A 39 5.04 -5.10 2.90
CA GLU A 39 4.87 -5.98 1.74
C GLU A 39 5.21 -7.45 2.04
N LYS A 40 6.10 -7.70 3.00
CA LYS A 40 6.43 -9.05 3.49
C LYS A 40 5.47 -9.57 4.58
N GLY A 41 4.49 -8.77 5.00
CA GLY A 41 3.53 -9.19 6.03
C GLY A 41 4.07 -9.16 7.46
N HIS A 42 5.27 -8.62 7.70
CA HIS A 42 5.91 -8.63 9.02
C HIS A 42 5.28 -7.63 10.00
N THR A 43 4.75 -6.51 9.50
CA THR A 43 4.17 -5.45 10.34
C THR A 43 2.95 -4.82 9.68
N GLN A 44 2.05 -4.25 10.47
CA GLN A 44 0.87 -3.51 9.97
C GLN A 44 1.24 -2.04 9.73
N PRO A 45 0.70 -1.38 8.69
CA PRO A 45 0.81 0.07 8.56
C PRO A 45 0.10 0.78 9.71
N SER A 46 0.66 1.91 10.15
CA SER A 46 0.02 2.75 11.17
C SER A 46 -1.27 3.39 10.64
N PRO A 47 -2.19 3.87 11.50
CA PRO A 47 -3.39 4.57 11.05
C PRO A 47 -3.10 5.77 10.13
N MET A 48 -1.97 6.46 10.33
CA MET A 48 -1.56 7.55 9.44
C MET A 48 -1.11 7.02 8.07
N ALA A 49 -0.30 5.97 8.06
CA ALA A 49 0.13 5.34 6.81
C ALA A 49 -1.06 4.81 6.00
N LEU A 50 -2.05 4.21 6.66
CA LEU A 50 -3.29 3.76 6.01
C LEU A 50 -4.04 4.91 5.33
N LYS A 51 -4.10 6.10 5.94
CA LYS A 51 -4.70 7.29 5.31
C LYS A 51 -3.93 7.71 4.06
N LEU A 52 -2.60 7.72 4.11
CA LEU A 52 -1.77 8.05 2.96
C LEU A 52 -1.93 7.02 1.83
N ILE A 53 -1.94 5.73 2.15
CA ILE A 53 -2.19 4.64 1.19
C ILE A 53 -3.58 4.82 0.54
N ALA A 54 -4.61 5.16 1.33
CA ALA A 54 -5.94 5.43 0.80
C ALA A 54 -5.98 6.64 -0.14
N LEU A 55 -5.15 7.67 0.10
CA LEU A 55 -5.01 8.79 -0.84
C LEU A 55 -4.34 8.35 -2.15
N GLN A 56 -3.31 7.51 -2.09
CA GLN A 56 -2.64 6.99 -3.28
C GLN A 56 -3.57 6.08 -4.11
N LEU A 57 -4.39 5.25 -3.47
CA LEU A 57 -5.42 4.46 -4.15
C LEU A 57 -6.39 5.36 -4.93
N LYS A 58 -6.82 6.48 -4.32
CA LYS A 58 -7.69 7.45 -5.00
C LYS A 58 -6.98 8.18 -6.14
N SER A 59 -5.68 8.46 -6.04
CA SER A 59 -4.96 9.24 -7.05
C SER A 59 -4.78 8.50 -8.37
N ILE A 60 -4.73 7.16 -8.34
CA ILE A 60 -4.65 6.34 -9.55
C ILE A 60 -6.02 6.06 -10.19
N GLY A 61 -7.12 6.50 -9.55
CA GLY A 61 -8.48 6.41 -10.07
C GLY A 61 -9.05 4.98 -10.03
N LYS A 62 -9.76 4.59 -11.09
CA LYS A 62 -10.49 3.31 -11.18
C LYS A 62 -9.65 2.07 -10.83
N PRO A 63 -8.38 1.93 -11.30
CA PRO A 63 -7.53 0.81 -10.87
C PRO A 63 -7.33 0.72 -9.35
N GLY A 64 -7.27 1.84 -8.63
CA GLY A 64 -7.12 1.85 -7.19
C GLY A 64 -8.39 1.45 -6.44
N GLU A 65 -9.57 1.79 -6.99
CA GLU A 65 -10.85 1.33 -6.46
C GLU A 65 -10.99 -0.19 -6.61
N GLU A 66 -10.69 -0.73 -7.80
CA GLU A 66 -10.72 -2.17 -8.09
C GLU A 66 -9.76 -2.96 -7.19
N LEU A 67 -8.56 -2.43 -6.95
CA LEU A 67 -7.60 -3.00 -6.00
C LEU A 67 -8.17 -3.04 -4.58
N LEU A 68 -8.76 -1.94 -4.11
CA LEU A 68 -9.33 -1.88 -2.76
C LEU A 68 -10.46 -2.90 -2.58
N GLU A 69 -11.36 -3.03 -3.56
CA GLU A 69 -12.46 -4.01 -3.53
C GLU A 69 -11.95 -5.45 -3.51
N THR A 70 -10.92 -5.75 -4.31
CA THR A 70 -10.32 -7.10 -4.41
C THR A 70 -9.85 -7.61 -3.04
N TYR A 71 -9.23 -6.75 -2.23
CA TYR A 71 -8.69 -7.13 -0.93
C TYR A 71 -9.66 -6.91 0.24
N HIS A 72 -10.82 -6.28 0.02
CA HIS A 72 -11.88 -6.17 1.03
C HIS A 72 -12.83 -7.38 1.01
N ASN A 73 -13.04 -7.99 -0.15
CA ASN A 73 -13.93 -9.14 -0.34
C ASN A 73 -13.23 -10.52 -0.22
N ASN A 74 -11.93 -10.54 0.11
CA ASN A 74 -11.13 -11.74 0.39
C ASN A 74 -10.65 -11.74 1.85
#